data_AF-A0A549SZP2-F1
#
_entry.id   AF-A0A549SZP2-F1
#
_cell.length_a   1.000
_cell.length_b   1.000
_cell.length_c   1.000
_cell.angle_alpha   90.00
_cell.angle_beta   90.00
_cell.angle_gamma   90.00
#
_symmetry.space_group_name_H-M   'P 1'
#
loop_
_entity.id
_entity.type
_entity.pdbx_description
1 polymer ?
#
loop_
_entity_poly.entity_id
_entity_poly.type
_entity_poly.pdbx_seq_one_letter_code
_entity_poly.pdbx_strand_id
1 'polypeptide(L)'
;MIDDLLGLADELAGREAGRPKQASLRRAVATAYYAVFHTLAKLCADQLIGASKPWDVYTPIYRSLDHNAARKLFREARKSSAFAAQLEAIAFAFLTLYDKRIEADYIPEPFKYSRQEVKDLIQDARSAIASIDGLPTDTKLALAVQLLTKTR
;
A
#
# COMPACT_ATOMS: atom_id res chain seq x y z
N MET A 1 -1.66 -13.77 -2.85
CA MET A 1 -2.56 -12.66 -2.49
C MET A 1 -2.06 -11.32 -3.00
N ILE A 2 -0.88 -10.82 -2.59
CA ILE A 2 -0.40 -9.48 -2.99
C ILE A 2 -0.24 -9.37 -4.52
N ASP A 3 0.43 -10.34 -5.15
CA ASP A 3 0.55 -10.38 -6.62
C ASP A 3 -0.80 -10.55 -7.32
N ASP A 4 -1.72 -11.33 -6.72
CA ASP A 4 -3.08 -11.51 -7.25
C ASP A 4 -3.87 -10.19 -7.20
N LEU A 5 -3.67 -9.35 -6.16
CA LEU A 5 -4.28 -8.02 -6.08
C LEU A 5 -3.75 -7.12 -7.20
N LEU A 6 -2.45 -7.14 -7.47
CA LEU A 6 -1.87 -6.37 -8.58
C LEU A 6 -2.37 -6.86 -9.94
N GLY A 7 -2.45 -8.18 -10.15
CA GLY A 7 -3.02 -8.78 -11.36
C GLY A 7 -4.49 -8.41 -11.54
N LEU A 8 -5.29 -8.50 -10.48
CA LEU A 8 -6.69 -8.08 -10.49
C LEU A 8 -6.84 -6.58 -10.79
N ALA A 9 -5.95 -5.74 -10.27
CA ALA A 9 -5.99 -4.31 -10.56
C ALA A 9 -5.75 -4.03 -12.06
N ASP A 10 -4.80 -4.73 -12.68
CA ASP A 10 -4.54 -4.63 -14.13
C ASP A 10 -5.74 -5.13 -14.96
N GLU A 11 -6.31 -6.27 -14.59
CA GLU A 11 -7.52 -6.79 -15.24
C GLU A 11 -8.67 -5.79 -15.16
N LEU A 12 -8.89 -5.16 -14.01
CA LEU A 12 -9.93 -4.15 -13.82
C LEU A 12 -9.67 -2.89 -14.65
N ALA A 13 -8.43 -2.40 -14.69
CA ALA A 13 -8.06 -1.22 -15.49
C ALA A 13 -8.18 -1.49 -17.01
N GLY A 14 -7.89 -2.72 -17.43
CA GLY A 14 -7.95 -3.16 -18.82
C GLY A 14 -9.28 -3.77 -19.26
N ARG A 15 -10.25 -3.93 -18.35
CA ARG A 15 -11.45 -4.76 -18.55
C ARG A 15 -12.26 -4.39 -19.79
N GLU A 16 -12.53 -3.11 -19.99
CA GLU A 16 -13.34 -2.65 -21.11
C GLU A 16 -12.47 -2.27 -22.31
N ALA A 17 -12.79 -2.78 -23.50
CA ALA A 17 -12.10 -2.42 -24.75
C ALA A 17 -12.32 -0.94 -25.13
N GLY A 18 -13.53 -0.42 -24.92
CA GLY A 18 -13.93 0.95 -25.22
C GLY A 18 -13.71 1.92 -24.04
N ARG A 19 -14.68 2.79 -23.78
CA ARG A 19 -14.65 3.70 -22.62
C ARG A 19 -14.67 2.87 -21.32
N PRO A 20 -13.71 3.07 -20.39
CA PRO A 20 -13.66 2.30 -19.16
C PRO A 20 -14.85 2.61 -18.24
N LYS A 21 -15.36 1.58 -17.56
CA LYS A 21 -16.37 1.77 -16.53
C LYS A 21 -15.72 2.41 -15.31
N GLN A 22 -16.38 3.41 -14.76
CA GLN A 22 -15.96 4.12 -13.56
C GLN A 22 -15.78 3.17 -12.37
N ALA A 23 -16.68 2.20 -12.22
CA ALA A 23 -16.56 1.17 -11.20
C ALA A 23 -15.29 0.34 -11.34
N SER A 24 -14.92 -0.07 -12.57
CA SER A 24 -13.71 -0.84 -12.85
C SER A 24 -12.45 -0.05 -12.48
N LEU A 25 -12.35 1.21 -12.91
CA LEU A 25 -11.21 2.09 -12.57
C LEU A 25 -11.09 2.36 -11.07
N ARG A 26 -12.21 2.66 -10.40
CA ARG A 26 -12.23 2.88 -8.94
C ARG A 26 -11.78 1.64 -8.18
N ARG A 27 -12.28 0.46 -8.56
CA ARG A 27 -11.85 -0.80 -7.94
C ARG A 27 -10.38 -1.10 -8.23
N ALA A 28 -9.87 -0.84 -9.44
CA ALA A 28 -8.46 -1.04 -9.76
C ALA A 28 -7.54 -0.22 -8.83
N VAL A 29 -7.84 1.06 -8.62
CA VAL A 29 -7.09 1.93 -7.70
C VAL A 29 -7.15 1.44 -6.26
N ALA A 30 -8.35 1.11 -5.76
CA ALA A 30 -8.49 0.59 -4.41
C ALA A 30 -7.72 -0.74 -4.22
N THR A 31 -7.79 -1.64 -5.20
CA THR A 31 -7.08 -2.91 -5.18
C THR A 31 -5.56 -2.72 -5.19
N ALA A 32 -5.04 -1.79 -6.01
CA ALA A 32 -3.61 -1.46 -6.03
C ALA A 32 -3.13 -0.91 -4.68
N TYR A 33 -3.91 -0.04 -4.05
CA TYR A 33 -3.65 0.44 -2.69
C TYR A 33 -3.59 -0.71 -1.68
N TYR A 34 -4.57 -1.63 -1.72
CA TYR A 34 -4.59 -2.75 -0.80
C TYR A 34 -3.43 -3.72 -1.00
N ALA A 35 -2.90 -3.86 -2.22
CA ALA A 35 -1.66 -4.62 -2.44
C ALA A 35 -0.51 -4.05 -1.61
N VAL A 36 -0.26 -2.74 -1.68
CA VAL A 36 0.79 -2.07 -0.89
C VAL A 36 0.52 -2.19 0.61
N PHE A 37 -0.72 -1.96 1.03
CA PHE A 37 -1.11 -2.07 2.44
C PHE A 37 -0.88 -3.49 3.00
N HIS A 38 -1.26 -4.53 2.23
CA HIS A 38 -1.08 -5.91 2.63
C HIS A 38 0.39 -6.34 2.62
N THR A 39 1.25 -5.74 1.79
CA THR A 39 2.71 -5.91 1.87
C THR A 39 3.26 -5.35 3.18
N LEU A 40 2.83 -4.16 3.60
CA LEU A 40 3.24 -3.58 4.89
C LEU A 40 2.73 -4.41 6.08
N ALA A 41 1.47 -4.86 6.04
CA ALA A 41 0.88 -5.73 7.06
C ALA A 41 1.65 -7.07 7.18
N LYS A 42 2.01 -7.66 6.03
CA LYS A 42 2.85 -8.87 5.97
C LYS A 42 4.23 -8.61 6.56
N LEU A 43 4.89 -7.51 6.16
CA LEU A 43 6.19 -7.11 6.70
C LEU A 43 6.14 -7.00 8.22
N CYS A 44 5.10 -6.35 8.77
CA CYS A 44 4.91 -6.23 10.21
C CYS A 44 4.87 -7.59 10.93
N ALA A 45 4.05 -8.53 10.44
CA ALA A 45 3.94 -9.84 11.04
C ALA A 45 5.23 -10.67 10.88
N ASP A 46 5.81 -10.68 9.68
CA ASP A 46 7.03 -11.44 9.38
C ASP A 46 8.21 -10.97 10.22
N GLN A 47 8.39 -9.66 10.41
CA GLN A 47 9.53 -9.11 11.13
C GLN A 47 9.39 -9.25 12.66
N LEU A 48 8.18 -9.09 13.21
CA LEU A 48 7.99 -9.04 14.66
C LEU A 48 7.84 -10.41 15.32
N ILE A 49 7.22 -11.36 14.62
CA ILE A 49 6.93 -12.68 15.18
C ILE A 49 7.41 -13.83 14.29
N GLY A 50 7.65 -13.59 13.00
CA GLY A 50 8.14 -14.60 12.06
C GLY A 50 7.04 -15.19 11.16
N ALA A 51 7.38 -15.45 9.91
CA ALA A 51 6.45 -15.92 8.86
C ALA A 51 5.86 -17.32 9.11
N SER A 52 6.51 -18.15 9.92
CA SER A 52 6.10 -19.54 10.18
C SER A 52 5.28 -19.71 11.46
N LYS A 53 4.79 -18.61 12.05
CA LYS A 53 3.95 -18.70 13.26
C LYS A 53 2.54 -19.19 12.95
N PRO A 54 1.91 -19.93 13.89
CA PRO A 54 0.50 -20.31 13.78
C PRO A 54 -0.42 -19.10 13.58
N TRP A 55 -1.56 -19.31 12.90
CA TRP A 55 -2.47 -18.23 12.49
C TRP A 55 -3.08 -17.44 13.65
N ASP A 56 -3.33 -18.09 14.79
CA ASP A 56 -3.85 -17.45 16.00
C ASP A 56 -2.88 -16.39 16.59
N VAL A 57 -1.58 -16.56 16.36
CA VAL A 57 -0.55 -15.57 16.72
C VAL A 57 -0.25 -14.62 15.55
N TYR A 58 -0.24 -15.12 14.31
CA TYR A 58 0.11 -14.35 13.13
C TYR A 58 -0.95 -13.31 12.73
N THR A 59 -2.22 -13.71 12.69
CA THR A 59 -3.32 -12.87 12.22
C THR A 59 -3.52 -11.59 13.05
N PRO A 60 -3.43 -11.60 14.39
CA PRO A 60 -3.54 -10.36 15.17
C PRO A 60 -2.49 -9.30 14.81
N ILE A 61 -1.23 -9.70 14.60
CA ILE A 61 -0.15 -8.76 14.22
C ILE A 61 -0.33 -8.29 12.77
N TYR A 62 -0.70 -9.19 11.86
CA TYR A 62 -1.01 -8.81 10.49
C TYR A 62 -2.13 -7.76 10.41
N ARG A 63 -3.17 -7.90 11.25
CA ARG A 63 -4.34 -7.01 11.27
C ARG A 63 -4.16 -5.76 12.12
N SER A 64 -3.07 -5.62 12.88
CA SER A 64 -2.87 -4.49 13.79
C SER A 64 -2.42 -3.22 13.07
N LEU A 65 -1.96 -3.34 11.82
CA LEU A 65 -1.63 -2.18 10.99
C LEU A 65 -2.89 -1.33 10.75
N ASP A 66 -2.85 -0.07 11.19
CA ASP A 66 -3.92 0.89 10.93
C ASP A 66 -3.55 1.82 9.76
N HIS A 67 -4.52 2.06 8.87
CA HIS A 67 -4.31 2.88 7.68
C HIS A 67 -3.93 4.33 8.01
N ASN A 68 -4.53 4.91 9.06
CA ASN A 68 -4.27 6.29 9.48
C ASN A 68 -2.92 6.40 10.21
N ALA A 69 -2.56 5.41 11.01
CA ALA A 69 -1.26 5.32 11.66
C ALA A 69 -0.14 5.25 10.62
N ALA A 70 -0.25 4.36 9.63
CA ALA A 70 0.70 4.25 8.52
C ALA A 70 0.82 5.57 7.74
N ARG A 71 -0.33 6.21 7.44
CA ARG A 71 -0.36 7.52 6.78
C ARG A 71 0.33 8.61 7.60
N LYS A 72 0.10 8.65 8.91
CA LYS A 72 0.75 9.61 9.82
C LYS A 72 2.26 9.41 9.81
N LEU A 73 2.71 8.17 9.98
CA LEU A 73 4.14 7.81 9.94
C LEU A 73 4.79 8.30 8.64
N PHE A 74 4.25 7.93 7.48
CA PHE A 74 4.86 8.32 6.20
C PHE A 74 4.82 9.83 5.94
N ARG A 75 3.85 10.57 6.50
CA ARG A 75 3.85 12.03 6.45
C ARG A 75 4.93 12.66 7.32
N GLU A 76 5.20 12.08 8.48
CA GLU A 76 6.23 12.55 9.41
C GLU A 76 7.63 12.19 8.91
N ALA A 77 7.79 10.97 8.37
CA ALA A 77 9.02 10.50 7.72
C ALA A 77 9.53 11.48 6.66
N ARG A 78 8.65 12.00 5.80
CA ARG A 78 9.00 12.98 4.76
C ARG A 78 9.53 14.31 5.30
N LYS A 79 9.35 14.60 6.59
CA LYS A 79 9.85 15.84 7.24
C LYS A 79 11.20 15.63 7.93
N SER A 80 11.66 14.39 8.06
CA SER A 80 12.87 14.03 8.81
C SER A 80 13.92 13.44 7.88
N SER A 81 15.13 14.00 7.88
CA SER A 81 16.27 13.45 7.15
C SER A 81 16.74 12.10 7.70
N ALA A 82 16.37 11.75 8.92
CA ALA A 82 16.74 10.49 9.57
C ALA A 82 15.98 9.28 9.01
N PHE A 83 14.87 9.51 8.30
CA PHE A 83 13.98 8.48 7.77
C PHE A 83 14.23 8.20 6.28
N ALA A 84 15.51 8.16 5.90
CA ALA A 84 16.13 7.66 4.67
C ALA A 84 15.45 7.93 3.31
N ALA A 85 16.27 8.32 2.31
CA ALA A 85 15.89 8.34 0.90
C ALA A 85 15.21 7.04 0.41
N GLN A 86 15.54 5.90 1.02
CA GLN A 86 14.95 4.59 0.72
C GLN A 86 13.45 4.49 1.05
N LEU A 87 12.98 5.22 2.07
CA LEU A 87 11.57 5.24 2.45
C LEU A 87 10.81 6.38 1.78
N GLU A 88 11.48 7.36 1.17
CA GLU A 88 10.84 8.49 0.51
C GLU A 88 9.94 8.03 -0.64
N ALA A 89 10.44 7.14 -1.51
CA ALA A 89 9.66 6.58 -2.60
C ALA A 89 8.44 5.77 -2.10
N ILE A 90 8.64 4.96 -1.04
CA ILE A 90 7.57 4.18 -0.41
C ILE A 90 6.51 5.11 0.19
N ALA A 91 6.94 6.14 0.92
CA ALA A 91 6.08 7.13 1.54
C ALA A 91 5.27 7.89 0.48
N PHE A 92 5.92 8.34 -0.59
CA PHE A 92 5.26 9.03 -1.70
C PHE A 92 4.20 8.16 -2.35
N ALA A 93 4.54 6.91 -2.72
CA ALA A 93 3.61 6.00 -3.36
C ALA A 93 2.45 5.63 -2.42
N PHE A 94 2.72 5.30 -1.15
CA PHE A 94 1.68 4.95 -0.17
C PHE A 94 0.70 6.11 0.05
N LEU A 95 1.20 7.33 0.25
CA LEU A 95 0.35 8.51 0.49
C LEU A 95 -0.49 8.85 -0.74
N THR A 96 0.09 8.77 -1.93
CA THR A 96 -0.64 8.97 -3.19
C THR A 96 -1.74 7.94 -3.35
N LEU A 97 -1.42 6.64 -3.25
CA LEU A 97 -2.40 5.56 -3.38
C LEU A 97 -3.47 5.63 -2.28
N TYR A 98 -3.11 6.02 -1.05
CA TYR A 98 -4.08 6.24 0.03
C TYR A 98 -5.10 7.30 -0.38
N ASP A 99 -4.65 8.48 -0.79
CA ASP A 99 -5.54 9.59 -1.13
C ASP A 99 -6.40 9.23 -2.36
N LYS A 100 -5.82 8.55 -3.36
CA LYS A 100 -6.58 8.06 -4.54
C LYS A 100 -7.58 6.96 -4.20
N ARG A 101 -7.28 6.08 -3.25
CA ARG A 101 -8.23 5.10 -2.73
C ARG A 101 -9.40 5.78 -2.03
N ILE A 102 -9.16 6.83 -1.24
CA ILE A 102 -10.24 7.60 -0.62
C ILE A 102 -11.15 8.22 -1.69
N GLU A 103 -10.56 8.83 -2.72
CA GLU A 103 -11.31 9.34 -3.88
C GLU A 103 -12.12 8.23 -4.57
N ALA A 104 -11.51 7.06 -4.80
CA ALA A 104 -12.13 5.94 -5.48
C ALA A 104 -13.28 5.29 -4.69
N ASP A 105 -13.17 5.20 -3.36
CA ASP A 105 -14.12 4.50 -2.49
C ASP A 105 -15.27 5.38 -1.99
N TYR A 106 -15.02 6.67 -1.73
CA TYR A 106 -15.97 7.49 -0.97
C TYR A 106 -16.49 8.73 -1.68
N ILE A 107 -15.81 9.21 -2.73
CA ILE A 107 -16.17 10.47 -3.41
C ILE A 107 -17.19 10.19 -4.53
N PRO A 108 -18.44 10.70 -4.43
CA PRO A 108 -19.53 10.38 -5.35
C PRO A 108 -19.43 11.06 -6.72
N GLU A 109 -18.62 12.11 -6.85
CA GLU A 109 -18.38 12.82 -8.11
C GLU A 109 -17.79 11.87 -9.17
N PRO A 110 -17.92 12.19 -10.48
CA PRO A 110 -17.30 11.40 -11.53
C PRO A 110 -15.79 11.21 -11.29
N PHE A 111 -15.32 9.95 -11.37
CA PHE A 111 -13.90 9.59 -11.27
C PHE A 111 -13.15 10.21 -12.44
N LYS A 112 -12.21 11.09 -12.12
CA LYS A 112 -11.55 11.97 -13.09
C LYS A 112 -10.33 11.32 -13.77
N TYR A 113 -9.88 10.17 -13.27
CA TYR A 113 -8.70 9.48 -13.78
C TYR A 113 -9.03 8.65 -15.02
N SER A 114 -8.16 8.78 -16.02
CA SER A 114 -8.14 7.97 -17.22
C SER A 114 -7.65 6.56 -16.94
N ARG A 115 -7.83 5.66 -17.92
CA ARG A 115 -7.26 4.31 -17.87
C ARG A 115 -5.73 4.35 -17.66
N GLN A 116 -5.03 5.26 -18.34
CA GLN A 116 -3.57 5.32 -18.27
C GLN A 116 -3.11 5.76 -16.88
N GLU A 117 -3.71 6.82 -16.32
CA GLU A 117 -3.38 7.28 -14.95
C GLU A 117 -3.62 6.19 -13.90
N VAL A 118 -4.67 5.37 -14.06
CA VAL A 118 -4.91 4.22 -13.18
C VAL A 118 -3.83 3.14 -13.34
N LYS A 119 -3.37 2.87 -14.57
CA LYS A 119 -2.25 1.94 -14.81
C LYS A 119 -0.94 2.45 -14.21
N ASP A 120 -0.70 3.76 -14.28
CA ASP A 120 0.48 4.38 -13.68
C ASP A 120 0.45 4.21 -12.15
N LEU A 121 -0.73 4.38 -11.50
CA LEU A 121 -0.90 4.09 -10.07
C LEU A 121 -0.65 2.61 -9.71
N ILE A 122 -1.06 1.66 -10.57
CA ILE A 122 -0.76 0.23 -10.38
C ILE A 122 0.75 -0.01 -10.48
N GLN A 123 1.43 0.65 -11.42
CA GLN A 123 2.88 0.58 -11.54
C GLN A 123 3.60 1.18 -10.33
N ASP A 124 3.11 2.30 -9.79
CA ASP A 124 3.61 2.88 -8.55
C ASP A 124 3.46 1.90 -7.37
N ALA A 125 2.33 1.18 -7.28
CA ALA A 125 2.13 0.14 -6.28
C ALA A 125 3.16 -0.99 -6.42
N ARG A 126 3.45 -1.46 -7.65
CA ARG A 126 4.49 -2.47 -7.91
C ARG A 126 5.87 -1.99 -7.47
N SER A 127 6.24 -0.76 -7.84
CA SER A 127 7.52 -0.15 -7.47
C SER A 127 7.65 0.02 -5.95
N ALA A 128 6.57 0.40 -5.28
CA ALA A 128 6.55 0.52 -3.82
C ALA A 128 6.73 -0.84 -3.13
N ILE A 129 6.05 -1.89 -3.62
CA ILE A 129 6.19 -3.25 -3.09
C ILE A 129 7.62 -3.77 -3.29
N ALA A 130 8.18 -3.61 -4.48
CA ALA A 130 9.57 -3.97 -4.75
C ALA A 130 10.55 -3.20 -3.83
N SER A 131 10.28 -1.92 -3.57
CA SER A 131 11.09 -1.13 -2.64
C SER A 131 10.97 -1.62 -1.20
N ILE A 132 9.76 -1.97 -0.74
CA ILE A 132 9.51 -2.53 0.59
C ILE A 132 10.24 -3.88 0.74
N ASP A 133 10.14 -4.75 -0.26
CA ASP A 133 10.77 -6.08 -0.26
C ASP A 133 12.30 -5.97 -0.35
N GLY A 134 12.83 -4.92 -0.98
CA GLY A 134 14.26 -4.63 -1.08
C GLY A 134 14.89 -3.96 0.13
N LEU A 135 14.11 -3.56 1.15
CA LEU A 135 14.65 -2.92 2.34
C LEU A 135 15.63 -3.85 3.10
N PRO A 136 16.75 -3.31 3.65
CA PRO A 136 17.62 -4.07 4.55
C PRO A 136 16.84 -4.62 5.75
N THR A 137 17.26 -5.77 6.29
CA THR A 137 16.58 -6.44 7.42
C THR A 137 16.36 -5.52 8.61
N ASP A 138 17.39 -4.78 9.02
CA ASP A 138 17.28 -3.85 10.16
C ASP A 138 16.28 -2.71 9.88
N THR A 139 16.23 -2.22 8.63
CA THR A 139 15.27 -1.21 8.20
C THR A 139 13.85 -1.76 8.19
N LYS A 140 13.64 -3.02 7.75
CA LYS A 140 12.32 -3.68 7.79
C LYS A 140 11.83 -3.84 9.22
N LEU A 141 12.68 -4.30 10.13
CA LEU A 141 12.33 -4.43 11.54
C LEU A 141 12.00 -3.06 12.17
N ALA A 142 12.83 -2.05 11.93
CA ALA A 142 12.59 -0.70 12.43
C ALA A 142 11.27 -0.12 11.89
N LEU A 143 10.98 -0.30 10.60
CA LEU A 143 9.71 0.12 10.00
C LEU A 143 8.52 -0.64 10.60
N ALA A 144 8.62 -1.96 10.77
CA ALA A 144 7.58 -2.80 11.37
C ALA A 144 7.21 -2.33 12.78
N VAL A 145 8.22 -2.08 13.63
CA VAL A 145 8.01 -1.57 14.99
C VAL A 145 7.26 -0.24 14.93
N GLN A 146 7.75 0.72 14.14
CA GLN A 146 7.15 2.05 14.10
C GLN A 146 5.74 2.09 13.52
N LEU A 147 5.43 1.20 12.56
CA LEU A 147 4.07 1.09 12.01
C LEU A 147 3.04 0.60 13.04
N LEU A 148 3.45 -0.19 14.03
CA LEU A 148 2.56 -0.79 15.01
C LEU A 148 2.62 -0.16 16.41
N THR A 149 3.72 0.52 16.74
CA THR A 149 3.84 1.25 18.00
C THR A 149 3.27 2.65 17.86
N LYS A 150 2.39 3.05 18.79
CA LYS A 150 1.98 4.45 18.88
C LYS A 150 3.17 5.30 19.30
N THR A 151 3.56 6.29 18.49
CA THR A 151 4.43 7.37 18.94
C THR A 151 3.74 8.04 20.12
N ARG A 152 4.35 7.95 21.31
CA ARG A 152 3.87 8.63 22.52
C ARG A 152 4.04 10.13 22.39
#